data_AF-X1LHK2-F1
#
_entry.id   AF-X1LHK2-F1
#
_cell.length_a   1.000
_cell.length_b   1.000
_cell.length_c   1.000
_cell.angle_alpha   90.00
_cell.angle_beta   90.00
_cell.angle_gamma   90.00
#
_symmetry.space_group_name_H-M   'P 1'
#
loop_
_entity.id
_entity.type
_entity.pdbx_description
1 polymer ?
#
loop_
_entity_poly.entity_id
_entity_poly.type
_entity_poly.pdbx_seq_one_letter_code
_entity_poly.pdbx_strand_id
1 'polypeptide(L)'
;MLTSLEDSDRMSLISQPDISDIYNEDEGNVIMKAIRKVLFFHGDDDSLGPIFKAIFQREILDDPALVTAGLRLDSVGNGSEGEPLKESVCLALRSIEIQEFEHTSKNIWLHPDLIQWADLILVPSEVFLTLLLGSPVYPWSG
;
A
#
# COMPACT_ATOMS: atom_id res chain seq x y z
N MET A 1 15.51 -25.32 -48.67
CA MET A 1 16.66 -24.40 -48.69
C MET A 1 16.48 -23.43 -47.54
N LEU A 2 17.38 -23.51 -46.56
CA LEU A 2 17.48 -22.63 -45.39
C LEU A 2 18.49 -21.53 -45.73
N THR A 3 18.10 -20.27 -45.62
CA THR A 3 18.99 -19.10 -45.59
C THR A 3 18.68 -18.40 -44.27
N SER A 4 19.48 -18.70 -43.24
CA SER A 4 20.59 -17.88 -42.74
C SER A 4 20.11 -16.66 -41.96
N LEU A 5 20.38 -16.73 -40.66
CA LEU A 5 20.49 -15.63 -39.73
C LEU A 5 21.44 -14.54 -40.27
N GLU A 6 21.15 -13.31 -39.83
CA GLU A 6 22.03 -12.17 -39.55
C GLU A 6 21.36 -10.89 -40.05
N ASP A 7 20.64 -10.22 -39.15
CA ASP A 7 21.08 -8.88 -38.73
C ASP A 7 20.13 -8.24 -37.70
N SER A 8 20.79 -7.66 -36.71
CA SER A 8 20.34 -6.51 -35.93
C SER A 8 19.48 -6.76 -34.70
N ASP A 9 20.08 -7.51 -33.76
CA ASP A 9 20.27 -7.05 -32.38
C ASP A 9 20.32 -5.51 -32.25
N ARG A 10 19.21 -4.87 -31.86
CA ARG A 10 19.22 -3.54 -31.21
C ARG A 10 18.13 -3.45 -30.13
N MET A 11 18.51 -3.97 -28.97
CA MET A 11 18.21 -3.52 -27.61
C MET A 11 17.01 -2.59 -27.34
N SER A 12 16.15 -3.05 -26.44
CA SER A 12 15.96 -2.38 -25.14
C SER A 12 15.53 -3.45 -24.12
N LEU A 13 16.49 -4.26 -23.68
CA LEU A 13 16.32 -5.03 -22.45
C LEU A 13 16.21 -3.99 -21.33
N ILE A 14 14.99 -3.79 -20.84
CA ILE A 14 14.76 -3.07 -19.59
C ILE A 14 15.64 -3.77 -18.57
N SER A 15 16.62 -3.04 -18.03
CA SER A 15 17.52 -3.54 -17.01
C SER A 15 16.67 -4.13 -15.89
N GLN A 16 16.76 -5.44 -15.71
CA GLN A 16 16.26 -6.04 -14.47
C GLN A 16 17.02 -5.34 -13.34
N PRO A 17 16.33 -4.91 -12.26
CA PRO A 17 17.03 -4.36 -11.11
C PRO A 17 18.03 -5.42 -10.64
N ASP A 18 19.30 -5.02 -10.54
CA ASP A 18 20.37 -5.88 -10.09
C ASP A 18 20.08 -6.27 -8.64
N ILE A 19 19.74 -7.54 -8.43
CA ILE A 19 19.31 -8.08 -7.14
C ILE A 19 20.53 -8.48 -6.29
N SER A 20 21.75 -8.28 -6.82
CA SER A 20 23.00 -8.59 -6.12
C SER A 20 23.17 -7.79 -4.83
N ASP A 21 22.54 -6.61 -4.71
CA ASP A 21 22.66 -5.75 -3.54
C ASP A 21 21.74 -6.18 -2.37
N ILE A 22 20.87 -7.18 -2.56
CA ILE A 22 19.96 -7.68 -1.51
C ILE A 22 20.62 -8.76 -0.64
N TYR A 23 21.74 -9.34 -1.10
CA TYR A 23 22.47 -10.37 -0.39
C TYR A 23 23.93 -9.95 -0.19
N ASN A 24 24.17 -9.08 0.78
CA ASN A 24 25.48 -9.01 1.40
C ASN A 24 25.66 -10.28 2.24
N GLU A 25 26.36 -11.27 1.69
CA GLU A 25 26.89 -12.42 2.43
C GLU A 25 28.06 -11.98 3.32
N ASP A 26 27.81 -11.05 4.26
CA ASP A 26 28.68 -10.86 5.41
C ASP A 26 28.15 -11.76 6.53
N GLU A 27 28.84 -12.88 6.72
CA GLU A 27 28.87 -13.74 7.92
C GLU A 27 27.67 -13.61 8.89
N GLY A 28 26.62 -14.39 8.66
CA GLY A 28 25.73 -14.88 9.72
C GLY A 28 24.78 -13.87 10.38
N ASN A 29 24.63 -12.65 9.87
CA ASN A 29 23.64 -11.71 10.40
C ASN A 29 22.80 -11.11 9.27
N VAL A 30 21.65 -11.73 8.99
CA VAL A 30 20.62 -11.14 8.12
C VAL A 30 20.10 -9.89 8.82
N ILE A 31 20.60 -8.72 8.44
CA ILE A 31 20.01 -7.44 8.87
C ILE A 31 18.69 -7.30 8.13
N MET A 32 17.59 -7.77 8.73
CA MET A 32 16.26 -7.47 8.21
C MET A 32 16.06 -5.96 8.22
N LYS A 33 15.90 -5.35 7.05
CA LYS A 33 15.52 -3.94 6.93
C LYS A 33 14.18 -3.74 7.63
N ALA A 34 14.15 -2.91 8.67
CA ALA A 34 12.91 -2.60 9.37
C ALA A 34 11.89 -1.95 8.40
N ILE A 35 10.66 -2.45 8.40
CA ILE A 35 9.56 -1.88 7.62
C ILE A 35 9.16 -0.56 8.28
N ARG A 36 9.24 0.55 7.54
CA ARG A 36 8.90 1.89 8.06
C ARG A 36 7.89 2.63 7.20
N LYS A 37 7.60 2.17 5.99
CA LYS A 37 6.67 2.82 5.07
C LYS A 37 5.72 1.79 4.50
N VAL A 38 4.46 1.88 4.88
CA VAL A 38 3.40 0.96 4.44
C VAL A 38 2.44 1.72 3.55
N LEU A 39 2.17 1.16 2.37
CA LEU A 39 1.22 1.69 1.41
C LEU A 39 0.01 0.75 1.30
N PHE A 40 -1.18 1.26 1.56
CA PHE A 40 -2.42 0.52 1.34
C PHE A 40 -2.92 0.76 -0.09
N PHE A 41 -3.04 -0.30 -0.86
CA PHE A 41 -3.54 -0.25 -2.23
C PHE A 41 -4.92 -0.89 -2.33
N HIS A 42 -5.91 -0.13 -2.78
CA HIS A 42 -7.27 -0.63 -2.99
C HIS A 42 -7.87 -0.08 -4.30
N GLY A 43 -8.96 -0.68 -4.81
CA GLY A 43 -9.56 -0.30 -6.09
C GLY A 43 -9.75 1.21 -6.26
N ASP A 44 -10.45 1.84 -5.31
CA ASP A 44 -10.52 3.30 -5.17
C ASP A 44 -9.92 3.73 -3.82
N ASP A 45 -9.16 4.84 -3.83
CA ASP A 45 -8.55 5.44 -2.62
C ASP A 45 -9.51 6.37 -1.87
N ASP A 46 -10.78 5.98 -1.80
CA ASP A 46 -11.83 6.67 -1.05
C ASP A 46 -12.63 5.68 -0.17
N SER A 47 -12.13 4.44 -0.06
CA SER A 47 -12.81 3.26 0.50
C SER A 47 -11.94 2.49 1.52
N LEU A 48 -11.51 1.26 1.23
CA LEU A 48 -10.84 0.39 2.20
C LEU A 48 -9.41 0.83 2.55
N GLY A 49 -8.64 1.35 1.59
CA GLY A 49 -7.27 1.81 1.82
C GLY A 49 -7.19 2.83 2.97
N PRO A 50 -7.99 3.91 2.91
CA PRO A 50 -8.08 4.89 4.00
C PRO A 50 -8.58 4.31 5.33
N ILE A 51 -9.53 3.35 5.33
CA ILE A 51 -9.99 2.69 6.56
C ILE A 51 -8.83 1.98 7.26
N PHE A 52 -8.09 1.14 6.53
CA PHE A 52 -6.96 0.41 7.10
C PHE A 52 -5.86 1.34 7.57
N LYS A 53 -5.56 2.40 6.79
CA LYS A 53 -4.63 3.44 7.19
C LYS A 53 -5.02 4.05 8.54
N ALA A 54 -6.29 4.39 8.72
CA ALA A 54 -6.78 5.00 9.96
C ALA A 54 -6.71 4.05 11.16
N ILE A 55 -7.09 2.78 10.97
CA ILE A 55 -7.02 1.74 12.01
C ILE A 55 -5.57 1.53 12.43
N PHE A 56 -4.66 1.29 11.48
CA PHE A 56 -3.24 1.10 11.79
C PHE A 56 -2.64 2.36 12.42
N GLN A 57 -3.06 3.55 12.00
CA GLN A 57 -2.57 4.79 12.60
C GLN A 57 -2.99 4.91 14.08
N ARG A 58 -4.21 4.51 14.44
CA ARG A 58 -4.65 4.44 15.83
C ARG A 58 -3.80 3.45 16.63
N GLU A 59 -3.65 2.23 16.13
CA GLU A 59 -2.85 1.18 16.80
C GLU A 59 -1.38 1.61 16.99
N ILE A 60 -0.79 2.29 15.99
CA ILE A 60 0.56 2.85 16.11
C ILE A 60 0.62 3.90 17.22
N LEU A 61 -0.36 4.80 17.32
CA LEU A 61 -0.39 5.83 18.36
C LEU A 61 -0.58 5.24 19.76
N ASP A 62 -1.24 4.09 19.87
CA ASP A 62 -1.48 3.39 21.13
C ASP A 62 -0.26 2.53 21.57
N ASP A 63 0.70 2.25 20.67
CA ASP A 63 1.94 1.51 20.97
C ASP A 63 3.21 2.39 20.88
N PRO A 64 3.83 2.76 22.02
CA PRO A 64 5.06 3.56 22.06
C PRO A 64 6.23 2.99 21.24
N ALA A 65 6.31 1.67 21.07
CA ALA A 65 7.36 1.03 20.27
C ALA A 65 7.16 1.32 18.77
N LEU A 66 5.91 1.27 18.30
CA LEU A 66 5.57 1.58 16.90
C LEU A 66 5.72 3.07 16.59
N VAL A 67 5.34 3.95 17.52
CA VAL A 67 5.64 5.39 17.42
C VAL A 67 7.14 5.62 17.26
N THR A 68 7.95 4.98 18.12
CA THR A 68 9.41 5.13 18.11
C THR A 68 10.04 4.57 16.84
N ALA A 69 9.45 3.52 16.25
CA ALA A 69 9.88 2.98 14.96
C ALA A 69 9.67 3.97 13.79
N GLY A 70 8.82 4.98 13.97
CA GLY A 70 8.57 6.02 12.96
C GLY A 70 7.85 5.47 11.73
N LEU A 71 6.93 4.52 11.95
CA LEU A 71 6.13 3.92 10.89
C LEU A 71 5.26 4.98 10.20
N ARG A 72 5.34 5.05 8.87
CA ARG A 72 4.58 5.98 8.03
C ARG A 72 3.61 5.19 7.18
N LEU A 73 2.38 5.66 7.12
CA LEU A 73 1.29 5.02 6.39
C LEU A 73 0.79 5.95 5.28
N ASP A 74 0.53 5.40 4.11
CA ASP A 74 -0.21 6.10 3.06
C ASP A 74 -1.16 5.14 2.34
N SER A 75 -2.05 5.68 1.51
CA SER A 75 -2.96 4.88 0.68
C SER A 75 -3.06 5.44 -0.74
N VAL A 76 -3.34 4.55 -1.70
CA VAL A 76 -3.52 4.84 -3.12
C VAL A 76 -4.50 3.84 -3.74
N GLY A 77 -5.02 4.19 -4.91
CA GLY A 77 -5.92 3.33 -5.66
C GLY A 77 -5.89 3.60 -7.16
N ASN A 78 -6.74 2.90 -7.91
CA ASN A 78 -6.85 3.03 -9.36
C ASN A 78 -7.92 4.05 -9.80
N GLY A 79 -8.75 4.52 -8.87
CA GLY A 79 -9.87 5.44 -9.11
C GLY A 79 -9.50 6.92 -9.31
N SER A 80 -10.51 7.80 -9.23
CA SER A 80 -10.33 9.25 -9.39
C SER A 80 -9.41 9.85 -8.34
N GLU A 81 -8.70 10.93 -8.70
CA GLU A 81 -7.85 11.70 -7.79
C GLU A 81 -8.60 12.91 -7.22
N GLY A 82 -8.33 13.24 -5.96
CA GLY A 82 -8.85 14.44 -5.30
C GLY A 82 -10.27 14.31 -4.74
N GLU A 83 -10.86 13.12 -4.80
CA GLU A 83 -12.15 12.84 -4.19
C GLU A 83 -12.00 12.71 -2.67
N PRO A 84 -12.96 13.21 -1.88
CA PRO A 84 -12.99 12.98 -0.44
C PRO A 84 -13.34 11.52 -0.14
N LEU A 85 -13.25 11.12 1.14
CA LEU A 85 -13.77 9.84 1.59
C LEU A 85 -15.26 9.69 1.28
N LYS A 86 -15.66 8.49 0.86
CA LYS A 86 -17.08 8.14 0.74
C LYS A 86 -17.77 8.26 2.11
N GLU A 87 -19.02 8.72 2.12
CA GLU A 87 -19.80 8.86 3.36
C GLU A 87 -19.87 7.55 4.16
N SER A 88 -19.97 6.41 3.48
CA SER A 88 -19.94 5.08 4.10
C SER A 88 -18.65 4.80 4.87
N VAL A 89 -17.50 5.29 4.37
CA VAL A 89 -16.21 5.20 5.08
C VAL A 89 -16.23 6.06 6.33
N CYS A 90 -16.69 7.30 6.23
CA CYS A 90 -16.79 8.19 7.39
C CYS A 90 -17.68 7.58 8.48
N LEU A 91 -18.82 7.00 8.12
CA LEU A 91 -19.70 6.29 9.04
C LEU A 91 -19.02 5.07 9.68
N ALA A 92 -18.27 4.29 8.89
CA ALA A 92 -17.51 3.14 9.38
C ALA A 92 -16.40 3.55 10.36
N LEU A 93 -15.67 4.64 10.11
CA LEU A 93 -14.65 5.15 11.02
C LEU A 93 -15.26 5.64 12.34
N ARG A 94 -16.40 6.35 12.27
CA ARG A 94 -17.13 6.81 13.46
C ARG A 94 -17.63 5.65 14.32
N SER A 95 -18.10 4.56 13.71
CA SER A 95 -18.64 3.41 14.46
C SER A 95 -17.57 2.67 15.28
N ILE A 96 -16.29 2.86 14.93
CA ILE A 96 -15.13 2.29 15.63
C ILE A 96 -14.34 3.37 16.40
N GLU A 97 -14.96 4.53 16.63
CA GLU A 97 -14.39 5.65 17.40
C GLU A 97 -13.07 6.19 16.83
N ILE A 98 -12.86 6.10 15.52
CA ILE A 98 -11.75 6.77 14.84
C ILE A 98 -12.25 8.12 14.33
N GLN A 99 -11.55 9.19 14.74
CA GLN A 99 -11.85 10.54 14.27
C GLN A 99 -11.59 10.65 12.76
N GLU A 100 -12.47 11.36 12.07
CA GLU A 100 -12.25 11.70 10.67
C GLU A 100 -10.95 12.48 10.51
N PHE A 101 -10.24 12.17 9.43
CA PHE A 101 -8.99 12.80 9.06
C PHE A 101 -9.11 13.37 7.65
N GLU A 102 -8.30 14.39 7.37
CA GLU A 102 -8.23 14.94 6.03
C GLU A 102 -7.63 13.89 5.09
N HIS A 103 -8.41 13.53 4.08
CA HIS A 103 -8.01 12.58 3.07
C HIS A 103 -8.53 13.03 1.72
N THR A 104 -7.67 12.90 0.71
CA THR A 104 -7.99 13.12 -0.70
C THR A 104 -7.43 11.93 -1.46
N SER A 105 -8.27 11.32 -2.30
CA SER A 105 -7.92 10.11 -3.02
C SER A 105 -6.71 10.33 -3.94
N LYS A 106 -5.81 9.36 -3.97
CA LYS A 106 -4.63 9.35 -4.83
C LYS A 106 -4.72 8.24 -5.86
N ASN A 107 -4.58 8.60 -7.12
CA ASN A 107 -4.47 7.62 -8.20
C ASN A 107 -3.01 7.14 -8.33
N ILE A 108 -2.79 5.83 -8.24
CA ILE A 108 -1.47 5.21 -8.29
C ILE A 108 -0.70 5.49 -9.59
N TRP A 109 -1.41 5.68 -10.71
CA TRP A 109 -0.81 6.00 -12.01
C TRP A 109 -0.24 7.42 -12.06
N LEU A 110 -0.72 8.32 -11.19
CA LEU A 110 -0.26 9.69 -11.07
C LEU A 110 0.83 9.85 -10.00
N HIS A 111 0.95 8.86 -9.10
CA HIS A 111 1.93 8.83 -8.01
C HIS A 111 2.76 7.53 -7.99
N PRO A 112 3.51 7.21 -9.06
CA PRO A 112 4.36 6.01 -9.10
C PRO A 112 5.52 6.06 -8.09
N ASP A 113 5.87 7.26 -7.61
CA ASP A 113 6.83 7.48 -6.54
C ASP A 113 6.36 6.88 -5.19
N LEU A 114 5.05 6.77 -4.96
CA LEU A 114 4.52 6.13 -3.75
C LEU A 114 4.79 4.63 -3.71
N ILE A 115 4.79 3.95 -4.86
CA ILE A 115 5.19 2.54 -4.96
C ILE A 115 6.67 2.38 -4.57
N GLN A 116 7.53 3.26 -5.07
CA GLN A 116 8.97 3.23 -4.77
C GLN A 116 9.29 3.65 -3.34
N TRP A 117 8.44 4.52 -2.78
CA TRP A 117 8.55 4.98 -1.40
C TRP A 117 8.26 3.87 -0.41
N ALA A 118 7.32 2.96 -0.71
CA ALA A 118 6.86 1.92 0.21
C ALA A 118 7.92 0.84 0.45
N ASP A 119 8.13 0.47 1.72
CA ASP A 119 8.85 -0.75 2.10
C ASP A 119 7.92 -1.98 2.01
N LEU A 120 6.62 -1.77 2.21
CA LEU A 120 5.58 -2.79 2.17
C LEU A 120 4.31 -2.23 1.52
N ILE A 121 3.72 -2.99 0.59
CA ILE A 121 2.41 -2.69 0.00
C ILE A 121 1.42 -3.74 0.51
N LEU A 122 0.33 -3.28 1.10
CA LEU A 122 -0.76 -4.12 1.57
C LEU A 122 -2.00 -3.88 0.71
N VAL A 123 -2.72 -4.95 0.37
CA VAL A 123 -3.97 -4.89 -0.40
C VAL A 123 -5.11 -5.28 0.55
N PRO A 124 -5.86 -4.30 1.08
CA PRO A 124 -6.97 -4.57 1.99
C PRO A 124 -8.07 -5.41 1.33
N SER A 125 -8.72 -6.23 2.15
CA SER A 125 -9.87 -7.05 1.74
C SER A 125 -11.05 -6.76 2.66
N GLU A 126 -12.26 -6.67 2.11
CA GLU A 126 -13.51 -6.52 2.87
C GLU A 126 -13.73 -7.66 3.87
N VAL A 127 -13.28 -8.88 3.52
CA VAL A 127 -13.34 -10.05 4.39
C VAL A 127 -12.49 -9.82 5.64
N PHE A 128 -11.27 -9.28 5.45
CA PHE A 128 -10.37 -9.00 6.56
C PHE A 128 -10.89 -7.85 7.41
N LEU A 129 -11.47 -6.81 6.81
CA LEU A 129 -12.10 -5.72 7.55
C LEU A 129 -13.25 -6.22 8.43
N THR A 130 -14.11 -7.07 7.87
CA THR A 130 -15.22 -7.70 8.61
C THR A 130 -14.72 -8.49 9.82
N LEU A 131 -13.64 -9.26 9.67
CA LEU A 131 -13.03 -10.00 10.77
C LEU A 131 -12.44 -9.06 11.84
N LEU A 132 -11.78 -7.98 11.42
CA LEU A 132 -11.15 -7.03 12.32
C LEU A 132 -12.17 -6.21 13.12
N LEU A 133 -13.32 -5.89 12.52
CA LEU A 133 -14.39 -5.12 13.15
C LEU A 133 -15.41 -5.96 13.92
N GLY A 134 -15.35 -7.29 13.84
CA GLY A 134 -16.27 -8.19 14.55
C GLY A 134 -17.74 -8.08 14.11
N SER A 135 -18.02 -7.46 12.97
CA SER A 135 -19.36 -7.30 12.39
C SER A 135 -19.31 -7.32 10.87
N PRO A 136 -20.31 -7.91 10.18
CA PRO A 136 -20.37 -7.88 8.72
C PRO A 136 -20.42 -6.44 8.25
N VAL A 137 -19.40 -6.03 7.49
CA VAL A 137 -19.51 -4.81 6.69
C VAL A 137 -20.46 -5.17 5.55
N TYR A 138 -21.70 -4.72 5.64
CA TYR A 138 -22.75 -5.01 4.65
C TYR A 138 -22.25 -4.73 3.22
N PRO A 139 -22.70 -5.50 2.20
CA PRO A 139 -22.11 -5.46 0.87
C PRO A 139 -22.18 -4.03 0.32
N TRP A 140 -21.02 -3.51 -0.07
CA TRP A 140 -20.83 -2.22 -0.71
C TRP A 140 -21.29 -2.35 -2.16
N SER A 141 -22.60 -2.50 -2.37
CA SER A 141 -23.19 -2.46 -3.71
C SER A 141 -23.28 -1.00 -4.14
N GLY A 142 -22.20 -0.51 -4.76
CA GLY A 142 -22.25 0.59 -5.73
C GLY A 142 -22.45 0.02 -7.13
#